data_AF-A0A961AGP0-F1
#
_entry.id   AF-A0A961AGP0-F1
#
_cell.length_a   1.000
_cell.length_b   1.000
_cell.length_c   1.000
_cell.angle_alpha   90.00
_cell.angle_beta   90.00
_cell.angle_gamma   90.00
#
_symmetry.space_group_name_H-M   'P 1'
#
loop_
_entity.id
_entity.type
_entity.pdbx_description
1 polymer ?
#
loop_
_entity_poly.entity_id
_entity_poly.type
_entity_poly.pdbx_seq_one_letter_code
_entity_poly.pdbx_strand_id
1 'polypeptide(L)'
;MNIQISRDGQTFGPYSLDQLQQNLDGGSIFPTDLAWFEGAPQWMPVSQVPGIRMPVFSKTAPPALPPRPTQTSTSGTAVCSLIFGILAWVFLPIIGALVAVVTGHIGLSGINRSDGQKSGRGLAIGGLVLGYVNLVLLPIILLSLAVPTFNVVQEKANQMATGNNARQVVMACKVYAVDHGGSFPPSLDALVPEYIEAPEVLQSRPPSEDGDVSGFEYTTGLTDSDPGETVVLQSKRIYRLNKRVIARLDGSFEVIKEE
;
A
#
# COMPACT_ATOMS: atom_id res chain seq x y z
N MET A 1 68.07 48.38 -43.86
CA MET A 1 68.72 48.07 -42.58
C MET A 1 68.83 46.56 -42.47
N ASN A 2 70.03 46.04 -42.20
CA ASN A 2 70.28 44.61 -42.06
C ASN A 2 70.20 44.26 -40.57
N ILE A 3 69.31 43.34 -40.21
CA ILE A 3 69.00 42.99 -38.81
C ILE A 3 69.37 41.53 -38.59
N GLN A 4 70.22 41.26 -37.61
CA GLN A 4 70.55 39.90 -37.17
C GLN A 4 69.70 39.55 -35.96
N ILE A 5 69.26 38.30 -35.88
CA ILE A 5 68.43 37.80 -34.78
C ILE A 5 69.19 36.72 -34.03
N SER A 6 69.21 36.79 -32.71
CA SER A 6 69.78 35.76 -31.84
C SER A 6 68.66 35.05 -31.09
N ARG A 7 68.61 33.73 -31.24
CA ARG A 7 67.70 32.84 -30.50
C ARG A 7 68.44 31.56 -30.11
N ASP A 8 68.32 31.17 -28.84
CA ASP A 8 68.94 29.96 -28.29
C ASP A 8 70.46 29.87 -28.55
N GLY A 9 71.15 31.01 -28.59
CA GLY A 9 72.59 31.10 -28.83
C GLY A 9 73.03 30.98 -30.30
N GLN A 10 72.09 30.81 -31.25
CA GLN A 10 72.38 30.86 -32.68
C GLN A 10 71.96 32.21 -33.29
N THR A 11 72.79 32.73 -34.19
CA THR A 11 72.54 33.98 -34.91
C THR A 11 72.01 33.70 -36.32
N PHE A 12 70.89 34.32 -36.67
CA PHE A 12 70.20 34.20 -37.94
C PHE A 12 70.18 35.54 -38.67
N GLY A 13 70.19 35.50 -40.01
CA GLY A 13 70.15 36.69 -40.86
C GLY A 13 71.42 36.87 -41.70
N PRO A 14 71.66 38.08 -42.24
CA PRO A 14 70.90 39.31 -42.00
C PRO A 14 69.51 39.29 -42.67
N TYR A 15 68.49 39.73 -41.94
CA TYR A 15 67.14 39.96 -42.44
C TYR A 15 66.94 41.43 -42.82
N SER A 16 66.14 41.70 -43.85
CA SER A 16 65.58 43.04 -44.07
C SER A 16 64.43 43.30 -43.09
N LEU A 17 64.01 44.57 -42.96
CA LEU A 17 62.88 44.95 -42.08
C LEU A 17 61.57 44.26 -42.50
N ASP A 18 61.32 44.14 -43.81
CA ASP A 18 60.14 43.46 -44.34
C ASP A 18 60.18 41.95 -44.10
N GLN A 19 61.36 41.33 -44.24
CA GLN A 19 61.55 39.91 -43.92
C GLN A 19 61.37 39.64 -42.42
N LEU A 20 61.87 40.55 -41.57
CA LEU A 20 61.68 40.46 -40.13
C LEU A 20 60.20 40.57 -39.75
N GLN A 21 59.47 41.51 -40.36
CA GLN A 21 58.03 41.65 -40.18
C GLN A 21 57.27 40.40 -40.65
N GLN A 22 57.60 39.88 -41.84
CA GLN A 22 56.97 38.67 -42.38
C GLN A 22 57.20 37.45 -41.48
N ASN A 23 58.41 37.30 -40.92
CA ASN A 23 58.74 36.22 -40.01
C ASN A 23 58.11 36.39 -38.62
N LEU A 24 57.90 37.63 -38.18
CA LEU A 24 57.17 37.97 -36.95
C LEU A 24 55.67 37.63 -37.10
N ASP A 25 55.07 38.01 -38.23
CA ASP A 25 53.67 37.71 -38.55
C ASP A 25 53.46 36.20 -38.77
N GLY A 26 54.47 35.52 -39.35
CA GLY A 26 54.49 34.07 -39.54
C GLY A 26 54.80 33.26 -38.27
N GLY A 27 55.01 33.91 -37.12
CA GLY A 27 55.32 33.26 -35.84
C GLY A 27 56.67 32.53 -35.80
N SER A 28 57.53 32.72 -36.82
CA SER A 28 58.87 32.14 -36.86
C SER A 28 59.85 32.93 -35.99
N ILE A 29 59.63 34.25 -35.86
CA ILE A 29 60.34 35.16 -34.96
C ILE A 29 59.35 35.65 -33.90
N PHE A 30 59.78 35.72 -32.63
CA PHE A 30 58.98 36.19 -31.51
C PHE A 30 59.37 37.63 -31.15
N PRO A 31 58.42 38.46 -30.65
CA PRO A 31 58.72 39.83 -30.24
C PRO A 31 59.79 39.97 -29.14
N THR A 32 60.06 38.89 -28.42
CA THR A 32 61.04 38.77 -27.34
C THR A 32 62.42 38.33 -27.80
N ASP A 33 62.59 37.89 -29.05
CA ASP A 33 63.91 37.51 -29.56
C ASP A 33 64.84 38.72 -29.61
N LEU A 34 66.14 38.48 -29.46
CA LEU A 34 67.13 39.55 -29.50
C LEU A 34 67.50 39.86 -30.94
N ALA A 35 67.54 41.15 -31.28
CA ALA A 35 67.88 41.68 -32.57
C ALA A 35 69.05 42.66 -32.45
N TRP A 36 69.95 42.64 -33.43
CA TRP A 36 71.02 43.62 -33.59
C TRP A 36 71.03 44.17 -34.99
N PHE A 37 71.25 45.47 -35.11
CA PHE A 37 71.40 46.17 -36.39
C PHE A 37 72.51 47.20 -36.28
N GLU A 38 73.06 47.60 -37.41
CA GLU A 38 74.14 48.58 -37.48
C GLU A 38 73.70 49.93 -36.90
N GLY A 39 74.34 50.36 -35.81
CA GLY A 39 73.97 51.56 -35.04
C GLY A 39 73.17 51.29 -33.75
N ALA A 40 72.79 50.04 -33.46
CA ALA A 40 72.17 49.69 -32.18
C ALA A 40 73.22 49.67 -31.05
N PRO A 41 72.92 50.27 -29.88
CA PRO A 41 73.86 50.31 -28.74
C PRO A 41 74.12 48.93 -28.12
N GLN A 42 73.18 47.99 -28.27
CA GLN A 42 73.26 46.61 -27.78
C GLN A 42 72.18 45.76 -28.48
N TRP A 43 72.25 44.44 -28.31
CA TRP A 43 71.17 43.53 -28.71
C TRP A 43 69.88 43.92 -28.00
N MET A 44 68.82 44.17 -28.75
CA MET A 44 67.53 44.61 -28.22
C MET A 44 66.40 43.74 -28.75
N PRO A 45 65.30 43.56 -27.99
CA PRO A 45 64.18 42.74 -28.44
C PRO A 45 63.65 43.19 -29.82
N VAL A 46 63.20 42.25 -30.65
CA VAL A 46 62.59 42.53 -31.97
C VAL A 46 61.45 43.55 -31.85
N SER A 47 60.70 43.50 -30.74
CA SER A 47 59.65 44.48 -30.41
C SER A 47 60.12 45.94 -30.29
N GLN A 48 61.41 46.17 -30.06
CA GLN A 48 62.02 47.50 -29.92
C GLN A 48 62.78 47.94 -31.17
N VAL A 49 62.86 47.09 -32.20
CA VAL A 49 63.52 47.43 -33.47
C VAL A 49 62.71 48.52 -34.17
N PRO A 50 63.33 49.66 -34.54
CA PRO A 50 62.63 50.74 -35.23
C PRO A 50 61.98 50.25 -36.52
N GLY A 51 60.67 50.50 -36.65
CA GLY A 51 59.88 50.19 -37.86
C GLY A 51 59.14 48.85 -37.86
N ILE A 52 59.29 48.00 -36.83
CA ILE A 52 58.50 46.77 -36.67
C ILE A 52 57.10 47.08 -36.11
N ARG A 53 56.08 46.42 -36.67
CA ARG A 53 54.69 46.46 -36.21
C ARG A 53 54.39 45.21 -35.40
N MET A 54 54.00 45.38 -34.14
CA MET A 54 53.68 44.26 -33.24
C MET A 54 52.37 43.58 -33.67
N PRO A 55 52.32 42.24 -33.77
CA PRO A 55 51.07 41.53 -33.98
C PRO A 55 50.15 41.74 -32.76
N VAL A 56 48.91 42.14 -33.01
CA VAL A 56 47.90 42.31 -31.96
C VAL A 56 47.33 40.94 -31.61
N PHE A 57 47.80 40.34 -30.52
CA PHE A 57 47.20 39.12 -29.98
C PHE A 57 45.84 39.45 -29.37
N SER A 58 44.78 39.22 -30.14
CA SER A 58 43.42 39.29 -29.63
C SER A 58 43.19 38.13 -28.66
N LYS A 59 43.03 38.43 -27.37
CA LYS A 59 42.64 37.44 -26.36
C LYS A 59 41.18 37.03 -26.63
N THR A 60 40.98 36.07 -27.52
CA THR A 60 39.66 35.44 -27.72
C THR A 60 39.27 34.75 -26.42
N ALA A 61 38.03 35.01 -25.96
CA ALA A 61 37.49 34.38 -24.77
C ALA A 61 37.53 32.84 -24.93
N PRO A 62 37.88 32.08 -23.89
CA PRO A 62 37.84 30.62 -23.95
C PRO A 62 36.46 30.14 -24.39
N PRO A 63 36.36 29.07 -25.22
CA PRO A 63 35.06 28.51 -25.59
C PRO A 63 34.29 28.11 -24.32
N ALA A 64 33.01 28.46 -24.27
CA ALA A 64 32.13 28.12 -23.16
C ALA A 64 32.13 26.59 -22.96
N LEU A 65 32.48 26.14 -21.75
CA LEU A 65 32.42 24.73 -21.38
C LEU A 65 30.99 24.21 -21.58
N PRO A 66 30.80 22.99 -22.13
CA PRO A 66 29.49 22.40 -22.22
C PRO A 66 28.84 22.33 -20.83
N PRO A 67 27.51 22.55 -20.71
CA PRO A 67 26.82 22.46 -19.44
C PRO A 67 27.05 21.06 -18.85
N ARG A 68 27.58 21.01 -17.63
CA ARG A 68 27.79 19.75 -16.90
C ARG A 68 26.43 19.10 -16.67
N PRO A 69 26.24 17.81 -17.00
CA PRO A 69 25.00 17.12 -16.68
C PRO A 69 24.80 17.16 -15.16
N THR A 70 23.66 17.70 -14.74
CA THR A 70 23.21 17.67 -13.33
C THR A 70 23.00 16.22 -12.93
N GLN A 71 23.86 15.70 -12.05
CA GLN A 71 23.69 14.36 -11.50
C GLN A 71 22.50 14.39 -10.55
N THR A 72 21.37 13.82 -10.98
CA THR A 72 20.17 13.74 -10.14
C THR A 72 20.24 12.53 -9.24
N SER A 73 19.94 12.71 -7.95
CA SER A 73 19.88 11.60 -6.99
C SER A 73 18.43 11.13 -6.80
N THR A 74 18.19 9.82 -6.79
CA THR A 74 16.83 9.31 -6.56
C THR A 74 16.43 9.53 -5.10
N SER A 75 15.23 10.06 -4.87
CA SER A 75 14.72 10.29 -3.51
C SER A 75 14.52 8.96 -2.78
N GLY A 76 15.24 8.73 -1.67
CA GLY A 76 15.09 7.52 -0.85
C GLY A 76 13.65 7.29 -0.36
N THR A 77 12.94 8.37 -0.03
CA THR A 77 11.51 8.30 0.36
C THR A 77 10.60 7.85 -0.78
N ALA A 78 10.94 8.15 -2.04
CA ALA A 78 10.18 7.68 -3.19
C ALA A 78 10.40 6.17 -3.44
N VAL A 79 11.61 5.68 -3.19
CA VAL A 79 11.94 4.25 -3.23
C VAL A 79 11.25 3.51 -2.08
N CYS A 80 11.31 4.05 -0.85
CA CYS A 80 10.59 3.49 0.30
C CYS A 80 9.09 3.38 0.03
N SER A 81 8.48 4.44 -0.53
CA SER A 81 7.08 4.43 -0.94
C SER A 81 6.74 3.26 -1.85
N LEU A 82 7.57 3.01 -2.86
CA LEU A 82 7.36 1.90 -3.78
C LEU A 82 7.51 0.54 -3.09
N ILE A 83 8.57 0.34 -2.28
CA ILE A 83 8.82 -0.92 -1.59
C ILE A 83 7.67 -1.25 -0.63
N PHE A 84 7.26 -0.30 0.21
CA PHE A 84 6.15 -0.49 1.13
C PHE A 84 4.82 -0.63 0.42
N GLY A 85 4.64 0.04 -0.73
CA GLY A 85 3.49 -0.14 -1.60
C GLY A 85 3.38 -1.57 -2.11
N ILE A 86 4.49 -2.23 -2.46
CA ILE A 86 4.51 -3.64 -2.86
C ILE A 86 4.33 -4.56 -1.63
N LEU A 87 5.02 -4.30 -0.52
CA LEU A 87 4.93 -5.11 0.70
C LEU A 87 3.52 -5.10 1.31
N ALA A 88 2.74 -4.05 1.09
CA ALA A 88 1.33 -3.99 1.47
C ALA A 88 0.47 -5.10 0.83
N TRP A 89 0.89 -5.67 -0.30
CA TRP A 89 0.11 -6.74 -0.93
C TRP A 89 0.47 -8.13 -0.44
N VAL A 90 1.59 -8.29 0.28
CA VAL A 90 2.15 -9.61 0.57
C VAL A 90 2.41 -9.84 2.07
N PHE A 91 2.98 -8.86 2.79
CA PHE A 91 3.50 -9.09 4.14
C PHE A 91 2.86 -8.19 5.22
N LEU A 92 2.57 -6.92 4.90
CA LEU A 92 2.14 -5.93 5.89
C LEU A 92 1.02 -5.07 5.31
N PRO A 93 -0.21 -5.59 5.16
CA PRO A 93 -1.22 -4.92 4.34
C PRO A 93 -1.59 -3.53 4.82
N ILE A 94 -1.93 -3.41 6.10
CA ILE A 94 -2.32 -2.11 6.66
C ILE A 94 -1.09 -1.22 6.88
N ILE A 95 -0.08 -1.74 7.59
CA ILE A 95 1.10 -0.96 7.99
C ILE A 95 1.91 -0.53 6.76
N GLY A 96 2.16 -1.46 5.82
CA GLY A 96 2.88 -1.18 4.59
C GLY A 96 2.16 -0.15 3.72
N ALA A 97 0.84 -0.24 3.58
CA ALA A 97 0.08 0.73 2.79
C ALA A 97 0.15 2.15 3.41
N LEU A 98 0.04 2.26 4.75
CA LEU A 98 0.17 3.55 5.42
C LEU A 98 1.57 4.17 5.26
N VAL A 99 2.63 3.36 5.43
CA VAL A 99 4.00 3.83 5.22
C VAL A 99 4.22 4.25 3.77
N ALA A 100 3.69 3.50 2.80
CA ALA A 100 3.75 3.83 1.38
C ALA A 100 3.06 5.18 1.09
N VAL A 101 1.86 5.39 1.62
CA VAL A 101 1.11 6.64 1.44
C VAL A 101 1.87 7.83 2.04
N VAL A 102 2.37 7.72 3.28
CA VAL A 102 3.09 8.81 3.95
C VAL A 102 4.41 9.12 3.24
N THR A 103 5.25 8.11 3.01
CA THR A 103 6.55 8.31 2.36
C THR A 103 6.42 8.75 0.91
N GLY A 104 5.35 8.35 0.22
CA GLY A 104 5.04 8.79 -1.14
C GLY A 104 4.71 10.28 -1.24
N HIS A 105 3.89 10.83 -0.33
CA HIS A 105 3.60 12.27 -0.30
C HIS A 105 4.84 13.09 0.05
N ILE A 106 5.63 12.64 1.04
CA ILE A 106 6.89 13.30 1.42
C ILE A 106 7.89 13.24 0.27
N GLY A 107 8.03 12.10 -0.40
CA GLY A 107 8.90 11.93 -1.57
C GLY A 107 8.49 12.82 -2.73
N LEU A 108 7.19 12.89 -3.05
CA LEU A 108 6.68 13.73 -4.11
C LEU A 108 6.88 15.22 -3.82
N SER A 109 6.58 15.65 -2.58
CA SER A 109 6.83 17.03 -2.15
C SER A 109 8.32 17.37 -2.16
N GLY A 110 9.19 16.45 -1.74
CA GLY A 110 10.64 16.64 -1.71
C GLY A 110 11.24 16.75 -3.10
N ILE A 111 10.74 15.97 -4.06
CA ILE A 111 11.14 16.05 -5.47
C ILE A 111 10.70 17.37 -6.10
N ASN A 112 9.45 17.79 -5.89
CA ASN A 112 8.92 19.03 -6.46
C ASN A 112 9.64 20.28 -5.94
N ARG A 113 10.20 20.24 -4.72
CA ARG A 113 10.96 21.34 -4.11
C ARG A 113 12.46 21.29 -4.40
N SER A 114 12.94 20.33 -5.18
CA SER A 114 14.38 20.08 -5.34
C SER A 114 15.04 20.78 -6.54
N ASP A 115 14.30 21.60 -7.30
CA ASP A 115 14.80 22.30 -8.50
C ASP A 115 15.59 21.38 -9.46
N GLY A 116 15.14 20.13 -9.60
CA GLY A 116 15.75 19.11 -10.46
C GLY A 116 16.88 18.30 -9.82
N GLN A 117 17.25 18.55 -8.55
CA GLN A 117 18.31 17.80 -7.85
C GLN A 117 17.89 16.39 -7.43
N LYS A 118 16.59 16.13 -7.23
CA LYS A 118 16.05 14.82 -6.86
C LYS A 118 15.14 14.25 -7.94
N SER A 119 15.32 12.97 -8.25
CA SER A 119 14.49 12.19 -9.18
C SER A 119 13.68 11.12 -8.44
N GLY A 120 12.78 10.42 -9.16
CA GLY A 120 11.98 9.32 -8.60
C GLY A 120 10.48 9.60 -8.49
N ARG A 121 9.95 10.60 -9.20
CA ARG A 121 8.52 10.96 -9.15
C ARG A 121 7.59 9.78 -9.49
N GLY A 122 7.93 9.00 -10.51
CA GLY A 122 7.17 7.80 -10.88
C GLY A 122 7.16 6.72 -9.79
N LEU A 123 8.27 6.57 -9.05
CA LEU A 123 8.37 5.61 -7.93
C LEU A 123 7.47 6.04 -6.77
N ALA A 124 7.47 7.34 -6.43
CA ALA A 124 6.58 7.90 -5.41
C ALA A 124 5.11 7.68 -5.80
N ILE A 125 4.72 8.03 -7.03
CA ILE A 125 3.35 7.86 -7.52
C ILE A 125 2.96 6.38 -7.53
N GLY A 126 3.84 5.49 -8.01
CA GLY A 126 3.59 4.04 -8.00
C GLY A 126 3.32 3.51 -6.59
N GLY A 127 4.16 3.87 -5.62
CA GLY A 127 3.94 3.50 -4.22
C GLY A 127 2.65 4.07 -3.62
N LEU A 128 2.30 5.33 -3.94
CA LEU A 128 1.05 5.95 -3.52
C LEU A 128 -0.17 5.21 -4.08
N VAL A 129 -0.17 4.92 -5.37
CA VAL A 129 -1.27 4.20 -6.03
C VAL A 129 -1.42 2.81 -5.41
N LEU A 130 -0.32 2.06 -5.26
CA LEU A 130 -0.36 0.74 -4.63
C LEU A 130 -0.90 0.79 -3.20
N GLY A 131 -0.49 1.80 -2.42
CA GLY A 131 -0.97 2.00 -1.05
C GLY A 131 -2.47 2.33 -0.99
N TYR A 132 -2.94 3.30 -1.77
CA TYR A 132 -4.36 3.67 -1.79
C TYR A 132 -5.26 2.55 -2.31
N VAL A 133 -4.87 1.87 -3.37
CA VAL A 133 -5.63 0.72 -3.89
C VAL A 133 -5.73 -0.37 -2.82
N ASN A 134 -4.64 -0.65 -2.09
CA ASN A 134 -4.69 -1.61 -0.99
C ASN A 134 -5.64 -1.17 0.13
N LEU A 135 -5.56 0.09 0.58
CA LEU A 135 -6.41 0.62 1.66
C LEU A 135 -7.90 0.63 1.33
N VAL A 136 -8.27 0.76 0.05
CA VAL A 136 -9.66 0.70 -0.40
C VAL A 136 -10.11 -0.74 -0.65
N LEU A 137 -9.29 -1.53 -1.34
CA LEU A 137 -9.67 -2.87 -1.78
C LEU A 137 -9.70 -3.88 -0.64
N LEU A 138 -8.75 -3.80 0.30
CA LEU A 138 -8.66 -4.71 1.44
C LEU A 138 -9.94 -4.74 2.30
N PRO A 139 -10.49 -3.61 2.80
CA PRO A 139 -11.72 -3.66 3.58
C PRO A 139 -12.92 -4.13 2.76
N ILE A 140 -13.00 -3.82 1.47
CA ILE A 140 -14.08 -4.31 0.58
C ILE A 140 -14.03 -5.84 0.49
N ILE A 141 -12.84 -6.42 0.27
CA ILE A 141 -12.68 -7.89 0.22
C ILE A 141 -13.04 -8.50 1.58
N LEU A 142 -12.52 -7.95 2.68
CA LEU A 142 -12.80 -8.46 4.02
C LEU A 142 -14.30 -8.42 4.34
N LEU A 143 -14.99 -7.31 4.06
CA LEU A 143 -16.43 -7.19 4.28
C LEU A 143 -17.23 -8.15 3.39
N SER A 144 -16.82 -8.29 2.13
CA SER A 144 -17.47 -9.21 1.17
C SER A 144 -17.41 -10.67 1.64
N LEU A 145 -16.34 -11.08 2.32
CA LEU A 145 -16.19 -12.42 2.89
C LEU A 145 -16.78 -12.53 4.30
N ALA A 146 -16.73 -11.46 5.09
CA ALA A 146 -17.18 -11.46 6.48
C ALA A 146 -18.71 -11.59 6.59
N VAL A 147 -19.48 -10.84 5.79
CA VAL A 147 -20.95 -10.82 5.87
C VAL A 147 -21.59 -12.21 5.67
N PRO A 148 -21.31 -12.96 4.58
CA PRO A 148 -21.91 -14.28 4.39
C PRO A 148 -21.46 -15.28 5.46
N THR A 149 -20.20 -15.19 5.89
CA THR A 149 -19.65 -16.07 6.94
C THR A 149 -20.33 -15.81 8.27
N PHE A 150 -20.48 -14.54 8.65
CA PHE A 150 -21.17 -14.13 9.86
C PHE A 150 -22.63 -14.61 9.85
N ASN A 151 -23.34 -14.46 8.73
CA ASN A 151 -24.72 -14.94 8.60
C ASN A 151 -24.83 -16.46 8.81
N VAL A 152 -23.90 -17.25 8.26
CA VAL A 152 -23.86 -18.71 8.46
C VAL A 152 -23.57 -19.07 9.91
N VAL A 153 -22.64 -18.37 10.57
CA VAL A 153 -22.29 -18.61 11.98
C VAL A 153 -23.45 -18.23 12.89
N GLN A 154 -24.08 -17.08 12.66
CA GLN A 154 -25.25 -16.61 13.40
C GLN A 154 -26.42 -17.58 13.24
N GLU A 155 -26.66 -18.09 12.04
CA GLU A 155 -27.72 -19.08 11.79
C GLU A 155 -27.49 -20.38 12.57
N LYS A 156 -26.25 -20.90 12.60
CA LYS A 156 -25.91 -22.07 13.42
C LYS A 156 -26.08 -21.77 14.91
N ALA A 157 -25.67 -20.60 15.38
CA ALA A 157 -25.87 -20.20 16.77
C ALA A 157 -27.36 -20.12 17.15
N ASN A 158 -28.20 -19.62 16.24
CA ASN A 158 -29.65 -19.55 16.40
C ASN A 158 -30.29 -20.95 16.47
N GLN A 159 -29.86 -21.89 15.62
CA GLN A 159 -30.29 -23.29 15.68
C GLN A 159 -29.92 -23.95 17.02
N MET A 160 -28.68 -23.76 17.48
CA MET A 160 -28.23 -24.29 18.78
C MET A 160 -28.99 -23.70 19.96
N ALA A 161 -29.24 -22.38 19.95
CA ALA A 161 -30.02 -21.73 20.99
C ALA A 161 -31.47 -22.23 21.02
N THR A 162 -32.10 -22.38 19.85
CA THR A 162 -33.45 -22.94 19.73
C THR A 162 -33.50 -24.39 20.21
N GLY A 163 -32.48 -25.20 19.89
CA GLY A 163 -32.38 -26.57 20.38
C GLY A 163 -32.20 -26.66 21.89
N ASN A 164 -31.37 -25.80 22.47
CA ASN A 164 -31.20 -25.72 23.93
C ASN A 164 -32.48 -25.26 24.64
N ASN A 165 -33.22 -24.32 24.05
CA ASN A 165 -34.55 -23.93 24.53
C ASN A 165 -35.52 -25.11 24.45
N ALA A 166 -35.62 -25.77 23.29
CA ALA A 166 -36.48 -26.93 23.10
C ALA A 166 -36.19 -28.05 24.12
N ARG A 167 -34.90 -28.32 24.37
CA ARG A 167 -34.48 -29.27 25.41
C ARG A 167 -34.96 -28.86 26.81
N GLN A 168 -34.85 -27.58 27.16
CA GLN A 168 -35.37 -27.09 28.45
C GLN A 168 -36.88 -27.26 28.55
N VAL A 169 -37.63 -26.98 27.48
CA VAL A 169 -39.08 -27.20 27.43
C VAL A 169 -39.42 -28.68 27.59
N VAL A 170 -38.74 -29.59 26.88
CA VAL A 170 -38.95 -31.04 27.06
C VAL A 170 -38.66 -31.49 28.49
N MET A 171 -37.59 -30.98 29.10
CA MET A 171 -37.29 -31.29 30.51
C MET A 171 -38.37 -30.77 31.45
N ALA A 172 -38.92 -29.58 31.20
CA ALA A 172 -40.05 -29.05 31.97
C ALA A 172 -41.32 -29.92 31.78
N CYS A 173 -41.61 -30.38 30.56
CA CYS A 173 -42.71 -31.33 30.32
C CYS A 173 -42.54 -32.62 31.13
N LYS A 174 -41.31 -33.14 31.24
CA LYS A 174 -41.03 -34.32 32.07
C LYS A 174 -41.26 -34.05 33.55
N VAL A 175 -40.83 -32.89 34.04
CA VAL A 175 -41.06 -32.51 35.44
C VAL A 175 -42.56 -32.36 35.71
N TYR A 176 -43.30 -31.70 34.81
CA TYR A 176 -44.78 -31.63 34.88
C TYR A 176 -45.42 -33.02 34.95
N ALA A 177 -44.95 -33.96 34.11
CA ALA A 177 -45.50 -35.31 34.05
C ALA A 177 -45.33 -36.07 35.39
N VAL A 178 -44.24 -35.84 36.13
CA VAL A 178 -44.04 -36.43 37.46
C VAL A 178 -45.18 -36.05 38.41
N ASP A 179 -45.65 -34.82 38.36
CA ASP A 179 -46.73 -34.32 39.22
C ASP A 179 -48.14 -34.70 38.71
N HIS A 180 -48.25 -35.03 37.41
CA HIS A 180 -49.53 -35.27 36.72
C HIS A 180 -49.69 -36.72 36.25
N GLY A 181 -49.16 -37.67 37.03
CA GLY A 181 -49.39 -39.11 36.81
C GLY A 181 -48.82 -39.62 35.48
N GLY A 182 -47.67 -39.08 35.06
CA GLY A 182 -46.95 -39.45 33.83
C GLY A 182 -47.46 -38.73 32.57
N SER A 183 -48.52 -37.93 32.65
CA SER A 183 -49.08 -37.24 31.49
C SER A 183 -48.38 -35.91 31.20
N PHE A 184 -47.99 -35.67 29.96
CA PHE A 184 -47.42 -34.38 29.54
C PHE A 184 -48.49 -33.28 29.52
N PRO A 185 -48.10 -31.98 29.57
CA PRO A 185 -49.07 -30.89 29.65
C PRO A 185 -49.98 -30.81 28.42
N PRO A 186 -51.23 -30.33 28.55
CA PRO A 186 -52.14 -30.17 27.41
C PRO A 186 -51.70 -29.04 26.45
N SER A 187 -50.89 -28.08 26.93
CA SER A 187 -50.31 -27.00 26.15
C SER A 187 -49.02 -26.49 26.81
N LEU A 188 -48.14 -25.85 26.04
CA LEU A 188 -46.88 -25.31 26.58
C LEU A 188 -47.10 -24.17 27.59
N ASP A 189 -48.23 -23.47 27.51
CA ASP A 189 -48.57 -22.40 28.46
C ASP A 189 -48.78 -22.92 29.88
N ALA A 190 -49.13 -24.20 30.05
CA ALA A 190 -49.28 -24.83 31.36
C ALA A 190 -47.94 -25.00 32.11
N LEU A 191 -46.80 -24.86 31.41
CA LEU A 191 -45.48 -24.92 32.03
C LEU A 191 -45.08 -23.60 32.70
N VAL A 192 -45.72 -22.49 32.34
CA VAL A 192 -45.36 -21.15 32.84
C VAL A 192 -46.37 -20.72 33.91
N PRO A 193 -45.93 -20.11 35.03
CA PRO A 193 -44.54 -19.89 35.44
C PRO A 193 -43.95 -21.04 36.27
N GLU A 194 -44.74 -22.06 36.60
CA GLU A 194 -44.41 -23.03 37.65
C GLU A 194 -43.25 -23.98 37.30
N TYR A 195 -43.15 -24.40 36.04
CA TYR A 195 -42.10 -25.30 35.55
C TYR A 195 -41.06 -24.61 34.67
N ILE A 196 -41.39 -23.43 34.13
CA ILE A 196 -40.51 -22.56 33.35
C ILE A 196 -40.71 -21.13 33.85
N GLU A 197 -39.69 -20.58 34.52
CA GLU A 197 -39.72 -19.20 35.03
C GLU A 197 -39.64 -18.15 33.90
N ALA A 198 -38.87 -18.45 32.85
CA ALA A 198 -38.58 -17.54 31.74
C ALA A 198 -39.39 -17.94 30.48
N PRO A 199 -40.52 -17.27 30.17
CA PRO A 199 -41.37 -17.62 29.03
C PRO A 199 -40.64 -17.49 27.68
N GLU A 200 -39.51 -16.77 27.62
CA GLU A 200 -38.66 -16.66 26.43
C GLU A 200 -38.09 -18.01 25.98
N VAL A 201 -38.04 -19.00 26.88
CA VAL A 201 -37.62 -20.38 26.55
C VAL A 201 -38.62 -21.05 25.60
N LEU A 202 -39.89 -20.62 25.59
CA LEU A 202 -40.90 -21.09 24.65
C LEU A 202 -40.73 -20.52 23.24
N GLN A 203 -39.81 -19.55 23.04
CA GLN A 203 -39.56 -18.93 21.75
C GLN A 203 -38.38 -19.58 21.01
N SER A 204 -38.44 -19.54 19.68
CA SER A 204 -37.31 -19.87 18.80
C SER A 204 -36.37 -18.67 18.69
N ARG A 205 -35.11 -18.90 18.29
CA ARG A 205 -34.16 -17.82 17.99
C ARG A 205 -33.91 -17.67 16.49
N PRO A 206 -33.92 -16.45 15.94
CA PRO A 206 -34.46 -15.22 16.55
C PRO A 206 -35.99 -15.35 16.77
N PRO A 207 -36.57 -14.53 17.67
CA PRO A 207 -38.02 -14.49 17.90
C PRO A 207 -38.80 -14.25 16.60
N SER A 208 -40.04 -14.72 16.54
CA SER A 208 -40.96 -14.43 15.45
C SER A 208 -41.26 -12.91 15.41
N GLU A 209 -41.29 -12.32 14.21
CA GLU A 209 -41.64 -10.91 14.05
C GLU A 209 -43.12 -10.65 14.38
N ASP A 210 -43.98 -11.66 14.20
CA ASP A 210 -45.43 -11.58 14.44
C ASP A 210 -45.82 -11.66 15.92
N GLY A 211 -44.85 -11.77 16.84
CA GLY A 211 -45.10 -11.86 18.29
C GLY A 211 -45.72 -13.19 18.74
N ASP A 212 -45.71 -14.22 17.88
CA ASP A 212 -46.14 -15.57 18.22
C ASP A 212 -45.29 -16.12 19.38
N VAL A 213 -45.94 -16.33 20.52
CA VAL A 213 -45.29 -16.68 21.79
C VAL A 213 -44.72 -18.10 21.76
N SER A 214 -45.33 -19.02 20.99
CA SER A 214 -44.85 -20.40 20.90
C SER A 214 -43.97 -20.57 19.66
N GLY A 215 -42.66 -20.54 19.85
CA GLY A 215 -41.68 -20.82 18.80
C GLY A 215 -41.67 -22.28 18.32
N PHE A 216 -42.49 -23.13 18.95
CA PHE A 216 -42.57 -24.56 18.72
C PHE A 216 -44.00 -25.01 18.40
N GLU A 217 -44.10 -25.97 17.49
CA GLU A 217 -45.22 -26.90 17.36
C GLU A 217 -45.03 -28.00 18.41
N TYR A 218 -46.05 -28.23 19.21
CA TYR A 218 -46.03 -29.17 20.34
C TYR A 218 -46.93 -30.38 20.06
N THR A 219 -46.38 -31.58 20.24
CA THR A 219 -47.14 -32.83 20.16
C THR A 219 -47.87 -33.06 21.48
N THR A 220 -49.20 -32.94 21.47
CA THR A 220 -50.05 -33.15 22.66
C THR A 220 -50.38 -34.63 22.88
N GLY A 221 -50.78 -34.98 24.11
CA GLY A 221 -51.25 -36.33 24.45
C GLY A 221 -50.15 -37.36 24.69
N LEU A 222 -48.92 -36.88 24.87
CA LEU A 222 -47.77 -37.71 25.23
C LEU A 222 -47.75 -38.04 26.72
N THR A 223 -47.01 -39.09 27.07
CA THR A 223 -46.75 -39.57 28.42
C THR A 223 -45.25 -39.81 28.60
N ASP A 224 -44.79 -39.89 29.84
CA ASP A 224 -43.40 -40.22 30.18
C ASP A 224 -42.96 -41.64 29.77
N SER A 225 -43.92 -42.49 29.43
CA SER A 225 -43.75 -43.87 29.01
C SER A 225 -43.64 -44.04 27.49
N ASP A 226 -43.87 -42.97 26.72
CA ASP A 226 -43.70 -42.99 25.27
C ASP A 226 -42.23 -43.21 24.87
N PRO A 227 -41.96 -43.74 23.66
CA PRO A 227 -40.60 -43.97 23.19
C PRO A 227 -39.75 -42.69 23.24
N GLY A 228 -38.50 -42.81 23.70
CA GLY A 228 -37.58 -41.67 23.82
C GLY A 228 -37.31 -40.92 22.50
N GLU A 229 -37.43 -41.61 21.36
CA GLU A 229 -37.24 -41.02 20.04
C GLU A 229 -38.45 -40.18 19.55
N THR A 230 -39.58 -40.24 20.26
CA THR A 230 -40.81 -39.52 19.93
C THR A 230 -40.55 -38.01 19.89
N VAL A 231 -40.96 -37.36 18.79
CA VAL A 231 -40.78 -35.91 18.63
C VAL A 231 -41.83 -35.17 19.46
N VAL A 232 -41.36 -34.41 20.45
CA VAL A 232 -42.19 -33.62 21.37
C VAL A 232 -42.38 -32.20 20.85
N LEU A 233 -41.31 -31.60 20.32
CA LEU A 233 -41.30 -30.23 19.83
C LEU A 233 -40.68 -30.15 18.45
N GLN A 234 -41.24 -29.29 17.61
CA GLN A 234 -40.65 -28.89 16.33
C GLN A 234 -40.64 -27.37 16.25
N SER A 235 -39.53 -26.75 15.86
CA SER A 235 -39.51 -25.30 15.71
C SER A 235 -40.42 -24.87 14.55
N LYS A 236 -41.34 -23.92 14.78
CA LYS A 236 -42.15 -23.34 13.69
C LYS A 236 -41.29 -22.67 12.61
N ARG A 237 -40.12 -22.16 13.03
CA ARG A 237 -39.16 -21.50 12.16
C ARG A 237 -38.43 -22.52 11.27
N ILE A 238 -38.45 -22.27 9.97
CA ILE A 238 -37.64 -22.97 8.98
C ILE A 238 -36.37 -22.16 8.72
N TYR A 239 -35.22 -22.80 8.90
CA TYR A 239 -33.88 -22.29 8.64
C TYR A 239 -33.46 -22.57 7.19
N ARG A 240 -32.34 -21.97 6.78
CA ARG A 240 -31.76 -22.14 5.45
C ARG A 240 -31.58 -23.62 5.10
N LEU A 241 -31.82 -23.93 3.82
CA LEU A 241 -31.84 -25.29 3.26
C LEU A 241 -33.03 -26.15 3.74
N ASN A 242 -34.16 -25.52 4.08
CA ASN A 242 -35.36 -26.19 4.58
C ASN A 242 -35.10 -27.01 5.85
N LYS A 243 -34.38 -26.41 6.81
CA LYS A 243 -33.97 -27.09 8.04
C LYS A 243 -34.86 -26.67 9.21
N ARG A 244 -35.14 -27.60 10.12
CA ARG A 244 -35.95 -27.36 11.31
C ARG A 244 -35.29 -27.99 12.54
N VAL A 245 -35.46 -27.37 13.71
CA VAL A 245 -35.02 -27.98 14.98
C VAL A 245 -36.16 -28.85 15.51
N ILE A 246 -35.85 -30.10 15.83
CA ILE A 246 -36.77 -30.99 16.55
C ILE A 246 -36.18 -31.35 17.91
N ALA A 247 -37.02 -31.52 18.92
CA ALA A 247 -36.62 -32.09 20.20
C ALA A 247 -37.46 -33.32 20.50
N ARG A 248 -36.78 -34.36 20.99
CA ARG A 248 -37.33 -35.67 21.25
C ARG A 248 -37.57 -35.87 22.74
N LEU A 249 -38.36 -36.87 23.07
CA LEU A 249 -38.76 -37.17 24.44
C LEU A 249 -37.56 -37.52 25.32
N ASP A 250 -36.51 -38.15 24.81
CA ASP A 250 -35.27 -38.39 25.56
C ASP A 250 -34.52 -37.10 25.98
N GLY A 251 -34.91 -35.93 25.44
CA GLY A 251 -34.30 -34.63 25.68
C GLY A 251 -33.17 -34.28 24.70
N SER A 252 -32.93 -35.14 23.69
CA SER A 252 -32.08 -34.80 22.56
C SER A 252 -32.78 -33.82 21.63
N PHE A 253 -31.99 -33.04 20.89
CA PHE A 253 -32.50 -32.22 19.81
C PHE A 253 -31.60 -32.37 18.58
N GLU A 254 -32.20 -32.25 17.41
CA GLU A 254 -31.53 -32.41 16.14
C GLU A 254 -32.01 -31.35 15.14
N VAL A 255 -31.14 -30.99 14.19
CA VAL A 255 -31.50 -30.12 13.07
C VAL A 255 -31.72 -31.02 11.85
N ILE A 256 -32.98 -31.22 11.49
CA ILE A 256 -33.37 -32.08 10.36
C ILE A 256 -33.68 -31.25 9.12
N LYS A 257 -33.57 -31.85 7.95
CA LYS A 257 -34.05 -31.27 6.70
C LYS A 257 -35.48 -31.75 6.47
N GLU A 258 -36.40 -30.81 6.25
CA GLU A 258 -37.78 -31.09 5.86
C GLU A 258 -37.78 -31.46 4.37
N GLU A 259 -38.40 -32.60 4.03
CA GLU A 259 -38.48 -33.13 2.67
C GLU A 259 -39.54 -32.40 1.82
#